data_AF-A0A3P6TW62-F1
#
_entry.id   AF-A0A3P6TW62-F1
#
_cell.length_a   1.000
_cell.length_b   1.000
_cell.length_c   1.000
_cell.angle_alpha   90.00
_cell.angle_beta   90.00
_cell.angle_gamma   90.00
#
_symmetry.space_group_name_H-M   'P 1'
#
loop_
_entity.id
_entity.type
_entity.pdbx_description
1 polymer ?
#
loop_
_entity_poly.entity_id
_entity_poly.type
_entity_poly.pdbx_seq_one_letter_code
_entity_poly.pdbx_strand_id
1 'polypeptide(L)'
;MADAAAGLGDMESSEPKVRTPATRLRKFITRLLLGLLLLVLLLIIILVSVYCVAPDVFNAYCIIVDAGSTSTKITLFRWRDFPFRSNGWVKQVNHTKTKKGISAYAQNPEEASASLVPVIKQLLDANVPKARRKSTRLFLGATAGMRLLKCVLPSLN
;
A
#
# COMPACT_ATOMS: atom_id res chain seq x y z
N MET A 1 93.21 27.78 -6.45
CA MET A 1 92.89 26.59 -7.26
C MET A 1 91.81 25.82 -6.54
N ALA A 2 90.65 25.72 -7.21
CA ALA A 2 89.53 24.79 -7.01
C ALA A 2 88.80 24.79 -5.65
N ASP A 3 87.48 24.60 -5.59
CA ASP A 3 86.36 24.90 -6.46
C ASP A 3 85.11 24.69 -5.59
N ALA A 4 84.07 25.48 -5.82
CA ALA A 4 82.84 25.42 -5.06
C ALA A 4 81.88 24.40 -5.69
N ALA A 5 81.39 23.42 -4.93
CA ALA A 5 80.30 22.53 -5.35
C ALA A 5 79.10 22.68 -4.41
N ALA A 6 78.24 23.64 -4.72
CA ALA A 6 76.93 23.81 -4.09
C ALA A 6 75.82 23.44 -5.09
N GLY A 7 74.99 22.48 -4.67
CA GLY A 7 73.60 22.22 -5.06
C GLY A 7 73.12 22.55 -6.47
N LEU A 8 72.97 21.52 -7.31
CA LEU A 8 72.00 21.54 -8.40
C LEU A 8 70.65 21.11 -7.82
N GLY A 9 69.84 22.10 -7.43
CA GLY A 9 68.41 21.89 -7.19
C GLY A 9 67.69 21.93 -8.52
N ASP A 10 67.02 20.84 -8.87
CA ASP A 10 66.22 20.71 -10.08
C ASP A 10 65.06 21.71 -10.02
N MET A 11 65.22 22.83 -10.72
CA MET A 11 64.20 23.86 -10.86
C MET A 11 63.24 23.41 -11.97
N GLU A 12 62.30 22.53 -11.61
CA GLU A 12 61.19 22.18 -12.50
C GLU A 12 60.31 23.42 -12.67
N SER A 13 60.48 24.09 -13.82
CA SER A 13 59.69 25.22 -14.28
C SER A 13 58.22 24.81 -14.40
N SER A 14 57.42 25.07 -13.36
CA SER A 14 55.98 24.90 -13.41
C SER A 14 55.35 25.99 -14.29
N GLU A 15 55.10 25.69 -15.57
CA GLU A 15 54.35 26.59 -16.44
C GLU A 15 52.94 26.89 -15.86
N PRO A 16 52.52 28.16 -15.79
CA PRO A 16 51.18 28.49 -15.34
C PRO A 16 50.16 28.07 -16.41
N LYS A 17 49.37 27.03 -16.10
CA LYS A 17 48.27 26.54 -16.94
C LYS A 17 47.23 27.63 -17.19
N VAL A 18 47.35 28.35 -18.31
CA VAL A 18 46.44 29.43 -18.74
C VAL A 18 45.02 28.86 -18.92
N ARG A 19 44.14 29.19 -17.98
CA ARG A 19 42.73 28.71 -17.98
C ARG A 19 41.92 29.53 -18.98
N THR A 20 41.71 29.02 -20.19
CA THR A 20 40.89 29.66 -21.23
C THR A 20 39.43 29.81 -20.81
N PRO A 21 38.74 30.93 -21.13
CA PRO A 21 37.37 31.24 -20.66
C PRO A 21 36.32 30.19 -21.08
N ALA A 22 36.53 29.53 -22.22
CA ALA A 22 35.70 28.42 -22.70
C ALA A 22 35.63 27.24 -21.70
N THR A 23 36.68 27.01 -20.91
CA THR A 23 36.69 25.94 -19.90
C THR A 23 35.87 26.28 -18.66
N ARG A 24 35.78 27.56 -18.29
CA ARG A 24 34.90 28.00 -17.18
C ARG A 24 33.45 27.85 -17.60
N LEU A 25 33.09 28.34 -18.79
CA LEU A 25 31.72 28.26 -19.30
C LEU A 25 31.24 26.80 -19.46
N ARG A 26 32.07 25.91 -20.03
CA ARG A 26 31.77 24.47 -20.08
C ARG A 26 31.51 23.86 -18.71
N LYS A 27 32.30 24.21 -17.69
CA LYS A 27 32.11 23.73 -16.31
C LYS A 27 30.84 24.28 -15.66
N PHE A 28 30.42 25.50 -15.99
CA PHE A 28 29.15 26.04 -15.54
C PHE A 28 27.96 25.34 -16.20
N ILE A 29 28.03 25.13 -17.52
CA ILE A 29 26.99 24.42 -18.28
C ILE A 29 26.85 22.98 -17.79
N THR A 30 27.96 22.26 -17.56
CA THR A 30 27.88 20.87 -17.05
C THR A 30 27.30 20.80 -15.64
N ARG A 31 27.61 21.77 -14.76
CA ARG A 31 26.97 21.87 -13.43
C ARG A 31 25.47 22.15 -13.52
N LEU A 32 25.05 23.02 -14.44
CA LEU A 32 23.63 23.31 -14.68
C LEU A 32 22.89 22.08 -15.24
N LEU A 33 23.48 21.38 -16.21
CA LEU A 33 22.90 20.15 -16.76
C LEU A 33 22.82 19.04 -15.71
N LEU A 34 23.85 18.90 -14.86
CA LEU A 34 23.82 17.95 -13.75
C LEU A 34 22.74 18.31 -12.72
N GLY A 35 22.60 19.59 -12.38
CA GLY A 35 21.54 20.08 -11.50
C GLY A 35 20.15 19.82 -12.06
N LEU A 36 19.93 20.09 -13.35
CA LEU A 36 18.67 19.81 -14.04
C LEU A 36 18.38 18.31 -14.09
N LEU A 37 19.39 17.47 -14.36
CA LEU A 37 19.25 16.02 -14.37
C LEU A 37 18.82 15.50 -12.99
N LEU A 38 19.45 15.98 -11.92
CA LEU A 38 19.09 15.61 -10.55
C LEU A 38 17.68 16.09 -10.18
N LEU A 39 17.28 17.29 -10.62
CA LEU A 39 15.93 17.82 -10.41
C LEU A 39 14.88 16.94 -11.12
N VAL A 40 15.12 16.58 -12.38
CA VAL A 40 14.23 15.71 -13.15
C VAL A 40 14.15 14.32 -12.52
N LEU A 41 15.28 13.77 -12.08
CA LEU A 41 15.30 12.48 -11.38
C LEU A 41 14.48 12.53 -10.08
N LEU A 42 14.63 13.59 -9.28
CA LEU A 42 13.84 13.81 -8.08
C LEU A 42 12.34 13.91 -8.39
N LEU A 43 11.97 14.66 -9.43
CA LEU A 43 10.58 14.78 -9.87
C LEU A 43 9.99 13.43 -10.29
N ILE A 44 10.74 12.62 -11.04
CA ILE A 44 10.33 11.27 -11.44
C ILE A 44 10.13 10.39 -10.20
N ILE A 45 11.05 10.43 -9.22
CA ILE A 45 10.92 9.66 -7.97
C ILE A 45 9.65 10.06 -7.22
N ILE A 46 9.37 11.36 -7.10
CA ILE A 46 8.14 11.85 -6.47
C ILE A 46 6.91 11.36 -7.23
N LEU A 47 6.91 11.48 -8.56
CA LEU A 47 5.78 11.09 -9.38
C LEU A 47 5.52 9.57 -9.30
N VAL A 48 6.58 8.76 -9.37
CA VAL A 48 6.50 7.31 -9.15
C VAL A 48 6.00 6.99 -7.75
N SER A 49 6.50 7.67 -6.72
CA SER A 49 6.06 7.47 -5.34
C SER A 49 4.56 7.78 -5.18
N VAL A 50 4.10 8.88 -5.77
CA VAL A 50 2.67 9.24 -5.80
C VAL A 50 1.88 8.18 -6.56
N TYR A 51 2.32 7.75 -7.74
CA TYR A 51 1.61 6.74 -8.52
C TYR A 51 1.57 5.35 -7.87
N CYS A 52 2.61 4.96 -7.14
CA CYS A 52 2.69 3.67 -6.46
C CYS A 52 1.97 3.67 -5.10
N VAL A 53 2.02 4.77 -4.35
CA VAL A 53 1.47 4.84 -2.98
C VAL A 53 0.06 5.42 -2.96
N ALA A 54 -0.21 6.51 -3.68
CA ALA A 54 -1.51 7.22 -3.64
C ALA A 54 -2.74 6.38 -4.03
N PRO A 55 -2.66 5.36 -4.92
CA PRO A 55 -3.83 4.53 -5.21
C PRO A 55 -4.42 3.87 -3.96
N ASP A 56 -3.58 3.52 -2.98
CA ASP A 56 -4.01 2.85 -1.76
C ASP A 56 -4.43 3.84 -0.65
N VAL A 57 -3.96 5.08 -0.71
CA VAL A 57 -4.30 6.16 0.24
C VAL A 57 -5.76 6.61 0.15
N PHE A 58 -6.46 6.26 -0.93
CA PHE A 58 -7.89 6.50 -1.05
C PHE A 58 -8.72 5.21 -1.09
N ASN A 59 -8.13 4.03 -0.94
CA ASN A 59 -8.91 2.79 -0.92
C ASN A 59 -9.52 2.58 0.47
N ALA A 60 -10.85 2.45 0.50
CA ALA A 60 -11.61 1.96 1.64
C ALA A 60 -12.14 0.55 1.36
N TYR A 61 -12.33 -0.22 2.42
CA TYR A 61 -12.68 -1.64 2.36
C TYR A 61 -13.86 -1.96 3.27
N CYS A 62 -14.68 -2.92 2.86
CA CYS A 62 -15.81 -3.42 3.64
C CYS A 62 -15.97 -4.92 3.42
N ILE A 63 -16.22 -5.66 4.49
CA ILE A 63 -16.59 -7.06 4.43
C ILE A 63 -18.08 -7.17 4.74
N ILE A 64 -18.82 -7.81 3.85
CA ILE A 64 -20.22 -8.19 4.06
C ILE A 64 -20.30 -9.69 4.26
N VAL A 65 -20.83 -10.09 5.40
CA VAL A 65 -21.13 -11.48 5.76
C VAL A 65 -22.64 -11.68 5.62
N ASP A 66 -23.05 -12.31 4.53
CA ASP A 66 -24.45 -12.72 4.28
C ASP A 66 -24.65 -14.12 4.87
N ALA A 67 -25.27 -14.16 6.04
CA ALA A 67 -25.50 -15.37 6.80
C ALA A 67 -26.87 -15.98 6.41
N GLY A 68 -26.81 -16.85 5.40
CA GLY A 68 -27.92 -17.69 4.96
C GLY A 68 -28.18 -18.88 5.88
N SER A 69 -29.32 -19.54 5.67
CA SER A 69 -29.67 -20.79 6.35
C SER A 69 -28.74 -21.94 5.95
N THR A 70 -28.47 -22.07 4.65
CA THR A 70 -27.65 -23.18 4.11
C THR A 70 -26.16 -22.88 4.16
N SER A 71 -25.75 -21.65 3.85
CA SER A 71 -24.35 -21.25 3.76
C SER A 71 -24.18 -19.78 4.16
N THR A 72 -22.98 -19.43 4.62
CA THR A 72 -22.61 -18.04 4.89
C THR A 72 -21.67 -17.55 3.79
N LYS A 73 -22.04 -16.47 3.11
CA LYS A 73 -21.22 -15.85 2.06
C LYS A 73 -20.46 -14.67 2.65
N ILE A 74 -19.18 -14.55 2.31
CA ILE A 74 -18.30 -13.49 2.78
C ILE A 74 -17.75 -12.77 1.55
N THR A 75 -18.08 -11.49 1.41
CA THR A 75 -17.70 -10.68 0.26
C THR A 75 -16.89 -9.49 0.71
N LEU A 76 -15.70 -9.33 0.13
CA LEU A 76 -14.85 -8.15 0.33
C LEU A 76 -15.11 -7.15 -0.80
N PHE A 77 -15.48 -5.94 -0.41
CA PHE A 77 -15.63 -4.79 -1.28
C PHE A 77 -14.52 -3.78 -1.06
N ARG A 78 -14.18 -3.05 -2.12
CA ARG A 78 -13.28 -1.91 -2.11
C ARG A 78 -13.87 -0.78 -2.93
N TRP A 79 -13.71 0.45 -2.46
CA TRP A 79 -14.04 1.65 -3.22
C TRP A 79 -12.99 2.74 -2.98
N ARG A 80 -12.98 3.75 -3.85
CA ARG A 80 -12.15 4.94 -3.67
C ARG A 80 -12.93 5.97 -2.87
N ASP A 81 -12.44 6.27 -1.67
CA ASP A 81 -12.99 7.26 -0.75
C ASP A 81 -12.32 8.61 -0.99
N PHE A 82 -12.64 9.21 -2.13
CA PHE A 82 -12.17 10.55 -2.45
C PHE A 82 -13.03 11.59 -1.75
N PRO A 83 -12.42 12.62 -1.13
CA PRO A 83 -13.20 13.75 -0.64
C PRO A 83 -13.96 14.37 -1.83
N PHE A 84 -15.18 14.83 -1.56
CA PHE A 84 -16.07 15.52 -2.53
C PHE A 84 -16.78 14.65 -3.59
N ARG A 85 -16.68 13.31 -3.56
CA ARG A 85 -17.55 12.45 -4.41
C ARG A 85 -18.86 12.10 -3.72
N SER A 86 -19.98 12.29 -4.43
CA SER A 86 -21.32 11.87 -4.01
C SER A 86 -21.71 10.46 -4.48
N ASN A 87 -21.00 9.90 -5.47
CA ASN A 87 -21.19 8.55 -5.98
C ASN A 87 -19.92 7.70 -5.82
N GLY A 88 -20.05 6.57 -5.14
CA GLY A 88 -18.97 5.61 -4.94
C GLY A 88 -19.07 4.45 -5.90
N TRP A 89 -18.06 4.24 -6.76
CA TRP A 89 -17.92 2.98 -7.48
C TRP A 89 -17.37 1.91 -6.52
N VAL A 90 -18.20 0.93 -6.17
CA VAL A 90 -17.83 -0.18 -5.30
C VAL A 90 -17.45 -1.38 -6.17
N LYS A 91 -16.27 -1.95 -5.92
CA LYS A 91 -15.77 -3.15 -6.60
C LYS A 91 -15.73 -4.33 -5.63
N GLN A 92 -16.29 -5.46 -6.05
CA GLN A 92 -16.05 -6.75 -5.37
C GLN A 92 -14.58 -7.17 -5.63
N VAL A 93 -13.82 -7.31 -4.56
CA VAL A 93 -12.41 -7.73 -4.61
C VAL A 93 -12.31 -9.24 -4.55
N ASN A 94 -13.06 -9.85 -3.63
CA ASN A 94 -13.02 -11.28 -3.41
C ASN A 94 -14.35 -11.76 -2.79
N HIS A 95 -14.69 -13.03 -3.02
CA HIS A 95 -15.92 -13.65 -2.56
C HIS A 95 -15.66 -15.11 -2.20
N THR A 96 -16.11 -15.52 -1.02
CA THR A 96 -16.01 -16.89 -0.55
C THR A 96 -17.27 -17.29 0.21
N LYS A 97 -17.43 -18.58 0.50
CA LYS A 97 -18.56 -19.10 1.27
C LYS A 97 -18.11 -20.21 2.22
N THR A 98 -18.80 -20.32 3.34
CA THR A 98 -18.71 -21.47 4.24
C THR A 98 -19.63 -22.59 3.78
N LYS A 99 -19.37 -23.81 4.27
CA LYS A 99 -20.23 -24.98 4.00
C LYS A 99 -21.58 -24.91 4.71
N LYS A 100 -21.62 -24.33 5.92
CA LYS A 100 -22.82 -24.23 6.77
C LYS A 100 -23.20 -22.77 7.03
N GLY A 101 -24.50 -22.50 7.09
CA GLY A 101 -25.05 -21.24 7.57
C GLY A 101 -24.89 -21.08 9.08
N ILE A 102 -24.93 -19.85 9.59
CA ILE A 102 -24.75 -19.61 11.04
C ILE A 102 -25.85 -20.26 11.89
N SER A 103 -27.06 -20.43 11.34
CA SER A 103 -28.17 -21.07 12.04
C SER A 103 -27.93 -22.55 12.35
N ALA A 104 -27.00 -23.21 11.64
CA ALA A 104 -26.63 -24.59 11.91
C ALA A 104 -25.87 -24.77 13.24
N TYR A 105 -25.36 -23.67 13.81
CA TYR A 105 -24.61 -23.65 15.06
C TYR A 105 -25.46 -23.18 16.25
N ALA A 106 -26.79 -23.24 16.15
CA ALA A 106 -27.70 -22.76 17.18
C ALA A 106 -27.42 -23.33 18.58
N GLN A 107 -27.03 -24.61 18.65
CA GLN A 107 -26.72 -25.30 19.90
C GLN A 107 -25.30 -25.03 20.41
N ASN A 108 -24.40 -24.57 19.54
CA ASN A 108 -23.04 -24.20 19.91
C ASN A 108 -22.59 -22.93 19.16
N PRO A 109 -23.05 -21.74 19.60
CA PRO A 109 -22.78 -20.49 18.88
C PRO A 109 -21.29 -20.15 18.76
N GLU A 110 -20.45 -20.63 19.68
CA GLU A 110 -19.00 -20.40 19.61
C GLU A 110 -18.38 -21.02 18.36
N GLU A 111 -18.87 -22.18 17.91
CA GLU A 111 -18.41 -22.84 16.68
C GLU A 111 -18.69 -22.00 15.42
N ALA A 112 -19.74 -21.18 15.42
CA ALA A 112 -20.02 -20.27 14.30
C ALA A 112 -18.87 -19.27 14.13
N SER A 113 -18.42 -18.69 15.23
CA SER A 113 -17.29 -17.76 15.24
C SER A 113 -15.98 -18.45 14.85
N ALA A 114 -15.72 -19.65 15.41
CA ALA A 114 -14.53 -20.44 15.12
C ALA A 114 -14.46 -20.84 13.64
N SER A 115 -15.59 -21.05 12.99
CA SER A 115 -15.66 -21.32 11.55
C SER A 115 -15.46 -20.07 10.68
N LEU A 116 -15.90 -18.88 11.11
CA LEU A 116 -15.90 -17.67 10.29
C LEU A 116 -14.61 -16.86 10.40
N VAL A 117 -14.05 -16.74 11.60
CA VAL A 117 -12.87 -15.90 11.87
C VAL A 117 -11.67 -16.27 11.00
N PRO A 118 -11.30 -17.56 10.82
CA PRO A 118 -10.16 -17.94 9.99
C PRO A 118 -10.36 -17.52 8.53
N VAL A 119 -11.57 -17.68 7.99
CA VAL A 119 -11.90 -17.34 6.60
C VAL A 119 -11.83 -15.84 6.37
N ILE A 120 -12.37 -15.04 7.30
CA ILE A 120 -12.30 -13.57 7.25
C ILE A 120 -10.85 -13.10 7.36
N LYS A 121 -10.06 -13.69 8.26
CA LYS A 121 -8.66 -13.35 8.45
C LYS A 121 -7.84 -13.65 7.18
N GLN A 122 -8.03 -14.81 6.57
CA GLN A 122 -7.38 -15.16 5.30
C GLN A 122 -7.76 -14.18 4.19
N LEU A 123 -9.04 -13.79 4.11
CA LEU A 123 -9.52 -12.81 3.15
C LEU A 123 -8.86 -11.43 3.34
N LEU A 124 -8.72 -10.97 4.59
CA LEU A 124 -8.02 -9.74 4.95
C LEU A 124 -6.53 -9.82 4.64
N ASP A 125 -5.90 -10.96 4.97
CA ASP A 125 -4.46 -11.15 4.80
C ASP A 125 -4.05 -11.13 3.32
N ALA A 126 -4.87 -11.74 2.46
CA ALA A 126 -4.60 -11.81 1.03
C ALA A 126 -4.95 -10.53 0.25
N ASN A 127 -5.92 -9.74 0.71
CA ASN A 127 -6.53 -8.68 -0.14
C ASN A 127 -6.52 -7.27 0.47
N VAL A 128 -6.23 -7.12 1.77
CA VAL A 128 -6.31 -5.82 2.47
C VAL A 128 -4.95 -5.42 3.07
N PRO A 129 -4.40 -4.26 2.65
CA PRO A 129 -3.16 -3.72 3.21
C PRO A 129 -3.23 -3.57 4.73
N LYS A 130 -2.15 -3.89 5.45
CA LYS A 130 -2.11 -3.85 6.94
C LYS A 130 -2.59 -2.51 7.51
N ALA A 131 -2.20 -1.40 6.89
CA ALA A 131 -2.60 -0.04 7.30
C ALA A 131 -4.11 0.20 7.23
N ARG A 132 -4.84 -0.56 6.38
CA ARG A 132 -6.29 -0.40 6.18
C ARG A 132 -7.15 -1.33 7.01
N ARG A 133 -6.59 -2.41 7.56
CA ARG A 133 -7.36 -3.44 8.28
C ARG A 133 -8.12 -2.89 9.48
N LYS A 134 -7.55 -1.92 10.22
CA LYS A 134 -8.23 -1.27 11.36
C LYS A 134 -9.45 -0.44 10.93
N SER A 135 -9.41 0.15 9.74
CA SER A 135 -10.50 0.96 9.17
C SER A 135 -11.50 0.14 8.34
N THR A 136 -11.18 -1.11 8.02
CA THR A 136 -12.06 -2.00 7.26
C THR A 136 -13.30 -2.31 8.08
N ARG A 137 -14.47 -1.90 7.60
CA ARG A 137 -15.74 -2.21 8.25
C ARG A 137 -16.16 -3.63 7.95
N LEU A 138 -16.80 -4.29 8.91
CA LEU A 138 -17.39 -5.60 8.75
C LEU A 138 -18.85 -5.54 9.17
N PHE A 139 -19.73 -6.02 8.31
CA PHE A 139 -21.16 -6.15 8.59
C PHE A 139 -21.58 -7.60 8.44
N LEU A 140 -22.41 -8.06 9.37
CA LEU A 140 -23.02 -9.38 9.31
C LEU A 140 -24.53 -9.20 9.26
N GLY A 141 -25.14 -9.69 8.18
CA GLY A 141 -26.58 -9.71 7.98
C GLY A 141 -27.07 -11.15 7.98
N ALA A 142 -27.98 -11.48 8.89
CA ALA A 142 -28.64 -12.77 8.92
C ALA A 142 -29.99 -12.73 8.20
N THR A 143 -30.29 -13.80 7.46
CA THR A 143 -31.51 -13.86 6.64
C THR A 143 -32.54 -14.83 7.25
N ALA A 144 -33.39 -15.44 6.41
CA ALA A 144 -34.57 -16.21 6.85
C ALA A 144 -34.24 -17.32 7.87
N GLY A 145 -33.08 -17.97 7.77
CA GLY A 145 -32.68 -19.05 8.69
C GLY A 145 -32.64 -18.62 10.16
N MET A 146 -32.10 -17.44 10.45
CA MET A 146 -32.05 -16.92 11.83
C MET A 146 -33.40 -16.43 12.33
N ARG A 147 -34.27 -15.93 11.44
CA ARG A 147 -35.65 -15.56 11.83
C ARG A 147 -36.45 -16.78 12.26
N LEU A 148 -36.28 -17.92 11.57
CA LEU A 148 -36.94 -19.18 11.92
C LEU A 148 -36.39 -19.80 13.21
N LEU A 149 -35.09 -19.65 13.47
CA LEU A 149 -34.46 -20.17 14.68
C LEU A 149 -35.14 -19.63 15.95
N LYS A 150 -35.49 -18.35 15.97
CA LYS A 150 -36.21 -17.71 17.08
C LYS A 150 -37.58 -18.33 17.35
N CYS A 151 -38.26 -18.84 16.31
CA CYS A 151 -39.57 -19.48 16.46
C CYS A 151 -39.46 -20.94 16.91
N VAL A 152 -38.42 -21.65 16.48
CA VAL A 152 -38.25 -23.09 16.75
C VAL A 152 -37.56 -23.34 18.10
N LEU A 153 -36.71 -22.42 18.56
CA LEU A 153 -36.00 -22.52 19.83
C LEU A 153 -36.23 -21.25 20.68
N PRO A 154 -37.41 -21.11 21.33
CA PRO A 154 -37.73 -19.94 22.13
C PRO A 154 -36.86 -19.78 23.39
N SER A 155 -36.14 -20.83 23.80
CA SER A 155 -35.29 -20.87 25.00
C SER A 155 -33.88 -20.28 24.82
N LEU A 156 -33.54 -19.75 23.64
CA LEU A 156 -32.22 -19.18 23.32
C LEU A 156 -32.08 -17.67 23.67
N ASN A 157 -32.90 -17.15 24.57
CA ASN A 157 -32.77 -15.77 25.09
C ASN A 157 -32.05 -15.73 26.43
#